data_AF-A0A5C7I8V9-F1
#
_entry.id   AF-A0A5C7I8V9-F1
#
_cell.length_a   1.000
_cell.length_b   1.000
_cell.length_c   1.000
_cell.angle_alpha   90.00
_cell.angle_beta   90.00
_cell.angle_gamma   90.00
#
_symmetry.space_group_name_H-M   'P 1'
#
loop_
_entity.id
_entity.type
_entity.pdbx_description
1 polymer ?
#
loop_
_entity_poly.entity_id
_entity_poly.type
_entity_poly.pdbx_seq_one_letter_code
_entity_poly.pdbx_strand_id
1 'polypeptide(L)'
;MESLNVEPNEITLVHVLVACARSRDLGIALVDMYAKSGDAESARKVFSDLKTKDIMAWTSMIIGLAMHGHGEEALSTFKRMQEDASVSPDPITYIGVLCACSHVGLVEVLRRVKDTSLR
;
A
#
# COMPACT_ATOMS: atom_id res chain seq x y z
N MET A 1 -7.58 23.87 -14.76
CA MET A 1 -6.58 22.79 -14.61
C MET A 1 -5.34 23.42 -14.01
N GLU A 2 -5.34 23.64 -12.70
CA GLU A 2 -4.14 24.05 -11.98
C GLU A 2 -3.70 22.86 -11.14
N SER A 3 -2.60 22.26 -11.57
CA SER A 3 -1.81 21.30 -10.81
C SER A 3 -1.19 22.03 -9.62
N LEU A 4 -1.90 21.99 -8.49
CA LEU A 4 -1.40 22.48 -7.21
C LEU A 4 -0.34 21.49 -6.69
N ASN A 5 0.92 21.87 -6.88
CA ASN A 5 2.08 21.29 -6.23
C ASN A 5 2.06 21.69 -4.74
N VAL A 6 1.26 20.97 -3.94
CA VAL A 6 1.14 21.24 -2.50
C VAL A 6 2.21 20.45 -1.77
N GLU A 7 3.22 21.14 -1.26
CA GLU A 7 4.16 20.54 -0.33
C GLU A 7 3.44 20.21 0.99
N PRO A 8 3.60 18.99 1.53
CA PRO A 8 2.84 18.55 2.69
C PRO A 8 3.25 19.33 3.94
N ASN A 9 2.39 20.27 4.35
CA ASN A 9 2.48 20.96 5.64
C ASN A 9 1.46 20.38 6.65
N GLU A 10 1.64 20.66 7.95
CA GLU A 10 0.76 20.15 9.03
C GLU A 10 -0.73 20.52 8.82
N ILE A 11 -1.01 21.62 8.11
CA ILE A 11 -2.36 22.06 7.75
C ILE A 11 -2.99 21.16 6.69
N THR A 12 -2.19 20.68 5.73
CA THR A 12 -2.63 19.69 4.72
C THR A 12 -3.00 18.38 5.41
N LEU A 13 -2.25 17.97 6.43
CA LEU A 13 -2.52 16.74 7.20
C LEU A 13 -3.85 16.79 7.97
N VAL A 14 -4.19 17.94 8.57
CA VAL A 14 -5.46 18.13 9.31
C VAL A 14 -6.66 18.23 8.36
N HIS A 15 -6.54 18.93 7.23
CA HIS A 15 -7.61 18.94 6.21
C HIS A 15 -7.82 17.55 5.58
N VAL A 16 -6.74 16.82 5.34
CA VAL A 16 -6.78 15.45 4.83
C VAL A 16 -7.44 14.49 5.82
N LEU A 17 -7.10 14.55 7.12
CA LEU A 17 -7.73 13.72 8.16
C LEU A 17 -9.25 13.99 8.28
N VAL A 18 -9.66 15.26 8.21
CA VAL A 18 -11.09 15.65 8.26
C VAL A 18 -11.83 15.21 6.98
N ALA A 19 -11.17 15.18 5.82
CA ALA A 19 -11.74 14.72 4.56
C ALA A 19 -11.77 13.18 4.42
N CYS A 20 -10.78 12.46 4.94
CA CYS A 20 -10.72 11.00 4.99
C CYS A 20 -11.91 10.38 5.74
N ALA A 21 -12.53 11.12 6.67
CA ALA A 21 -13.74 10.69 7.35
C ALA A 21 -14.99 10.60 6.44
N ARG A 22 -14.94 11.13 5.20
CA ARG A 22 -16.12 11.25 4.31
C ARG A 22 -16.02 10.56 2.94
N SER A 23 -14.82 10.26 2.42
CA SER A 23 -14.68 9.54 1.14
C SER A 23 -13.56 8.49 1.18
N ARG A 24 -13.94 7.22 0.96
CA ARG A 24 -13.04 6.07 0.89
C ARG A 24 -11.98 6.25 -0.20
N ASP A 25 -12.40 6.75 -1.37
CA ASP A 25 -11.55 6.90 -2.56
C ASP A 25 -10.41 7.90 -2.31
N LEU A 26 -10.68 8.96 -1.53
CA LEU A 26 -9.65 9.94 -1.15
C LEU A 26 -8.58 9.30 -0.27
N GLY A 27 -8.97 8.47 0.70
CA GLY A 27 -8.02 7.78 1.56
C GLY A 27 -7.13 6.81 0.78
N ILE A 28 -7.67 6.11 -0.23
CA ILE A 28 -6.89 5.23 -1.12
C ILE A 28 -5.88 6.05 -1.94
N ALA A 29 -6.31 7.16 -2.53
CA ALA A 29 -5.43 8.03 -3.31
C ALA A 29 -4.29 8.62 -2.46
N LEU A 30 -4.56 8.96 -1.20
CA LEU A 30 -3.55 9.45 -0.27
C LEU A 30 -2.57 8.35 0.13
N VAL A 31 -3.06 7.13 0.39
CA VAL A 31 -2.20 5.96 0.62
C VAL A 31 -1.27 5.76 -0.57
N ASP A 32 -1.80 5.77 -1.80
CA ASP A 32 -0.99 5.62 -3.02
C ASP A 32 0.06 6.73 -3.16
N MET A 33 -0.33 7.98 -2.93
CA MET A 33 0.57 9.13 -3.02
C MET A 33 1.72 9.03 -2.00
N TYR A 34 1.40 8.85 -0.72
CA TYR A 34 2.42 8.75 0.34
C TYR A 34 3.30 7.51 0.18
N ALA A 35 2.72 6.38 -0.20
CA ALA A 35 3.48 5.15 -0.41
C ALA A 35 4.45 5.30 -1.59
N LYS A 36 4.05 5.95 -2.68
CA LYS A 36 4.93 6.23 -3.84
C LYS A 36 5.98 7.30 -3.57
N SER A 37 5.68 8.29 -2.73
CA SER A 37 6.65 9.34 -2.36
C SER A 37 7.71 8.88 -1.34
N GLY A 38 7.53 7.69 -0.75
CA GLY A 38 8.46 7.13 0.24
C GLY A 38 8.17 7.58 1.67
N ASP A 39 7.10 8.37 1.88
CA ASP A 39 6.60 8.66 3.22
C ASP A 39 5.75 7.49 3.74
N ALA A 40 6.44 6.41 4.10
CA ALA A 40 5.82 5.20 4.61
C ALA A 40 5.05 5.44 5.92
N GLU A 41 5.43 6.45 6.72
CA GLU A 41 4.76 6.75 7.98
C GLU A 41 3.38 7.36 7.76
N SER A 42 3.28 8.40 6.92
CA SER A 42 2.00 8.98 6.55
C SER A 42 1.12 7.96 5.83
N ALA A 43 1.71 7.16 4.93
CA ALA A 43 0.99 6.10 4.23
C ALA A 43 0.38 5.08 5.20
N ARG A 44 1.14 4.60 6.20
CA ARG A 44 0.67 3.70 7.25
C ARG A 44 -0.47 4.30 8.06
N LYS A 45 -0.36 5.58 8.43
CA LYS A 45 -1.36 6.26 9.24
C LYS A 45 -2.70 6.31 8.50
N VAL A 46 -2.69 6.83 7.27
CA VAL A 46 -3.91 6.91 6.44
C VAL A 46 -4.46 5.51 6.16
N PHE A 47 -3.59 4.54 5.83
CA PHE A 47 -4.00 3.17 5.59
C PHE A 47 -4.68 2.54 6.81
N SER A 48 -4.14 2.76 8.01
CA SER A 48 -4.71 2.24 9.25
C SER A 48 -6.08 2.85 9.54
N ASP A 49 -6.26 4.15 9.26
CA ASP A 49 -7.49 4.90 9.47
C ASP A 49 -8.61 4.54 8.46
N LEU A 50 -8.30 3.87 7.35
CA LEU A 50 -9.30 3.36 6.41
C LEU A 50 -10.18 2.30 7.10
N LYS A 51 -11.48 2.62 7.29
CA LYS A 51 -12.50 1.69 7.82
C LYS A 51 -12.62 0.41 7.00
N THR A 52 -12.47 0.52 5.69
CA THR A 52 -12.55 -0.57 4.73
C THR A 52 -11.45 -0.39 3.70
N LYS A 53 -10.59 -1.39 3.56
CA LYS A 53 -9.47 -1.40 2.63
C LYS A 53 -9.87 -2.27 1.44
N ASP A 54 -9.80 -1.77 0.22
CA ASP A 54 -9.93 -2.61 -0.98
C ASP A 54 -8.55 -3.04 -1.46
N ILE A 55 -8.58 -3.84 -2.50
CA ILE A 55 -7.42 -4.27 -3.25
C ILE A 55 -6.49 -3.11 -3.61
N MET A 56 -7.02 -1.94 -3.99
CA MET A 56 -6.18 -0.81 -4.37
C MET A 56 -5.41 -0.25 -3.18
N ALA A 57 -6.05 -0.09 -2.01
CA ALA A 57 -5.37 0.33 -0.79
C ALA A 57 -4.25 -0.64 -0.39
N TRP A 58 -4.53 -1.95 -0.41
CA TRP A 58 -3.56 -2.99 -0.07
C TRP A 58 -2.38 -3.02 -1.04
N THR A 59 -2.67 -3.05 -2.35
CA THR A 59 -1.67 -3.09 -3.42
C THR A 59 -0.76 -1.87 -3.38
N SER A 60 -1.33 -0.67 -3.16
CA SER A 60 -0.56 0.57 -3.10
C SER A 60 0.43 0.57 -1.93
N MET A 61 0.01 0.12 -0.74
CA MET A 61 0.92 -0.03 0.39
C MET A 61 2.02 -1.05 0.12
N ILE A 62 1.68 -2.23 -0.41
CA ILE A 62 2.65 -3.30 -0.68
C ILE A 62 3.70 -2.81 -1.67
N ILE A 63 3.28 -2.19 -2.77
CA ILE A 63 4.21 -1.70 -3.81
C ILE A 63 5.07 -0.56 -3.28
N GLY A 64 4.49 0.44 -2.60
CA GLY A 64 5.27 1.56 -2.08
C GLY A 64 6.31 1.11 -1.07
N LEU A 65 5.94 0.23 -0.12
CA LEU A 65 6.90 -0.36 0.81
C LEU A 65 7.99 -1.15 0.07
N ALA A 66 7.64 -1.95 -0.93
CA ALA A 66 8.60 -2.71 -1.73
C ALA A 66 9.60 -1.81 -2.46
N MET A 67 9.12 -0.74 -3.10
CA MET A 67 9.93 0.18 -3.89
C MET A 67 10.93 0.98 -3.04
N HIS A 68 10.58 1.27 -1.79
CA HIS A 68 11.41 2.06 -0.88
C HIS A 68 12.24 1.20 0.08
N GLY A 69 12.42 -0.09 -0.23
CA GLY A 69 13.31 -0.98 0.52
C GLY A 69 12.72 -1.57 1.80
N HIS A 70 11.45 -1.30 2.10
CA HIS A 70 10.71 -1.86 3.24
C HIS A 70 10.10 -3.23 2.91
N GLY A 71 10.88 -4.13 2.29
CA GLY A 71 10.36 -5.38 1.73
C GLY A 71 9.77 -6.33 2.79
N GLU A 72 10.33 -6.40 4.00
CA GLU A 72 9.74 -7.21 5.08
C GLU A 72 8.36 -6.70 5.50
N GLU A 73 8.20 -5.38 5.57
CA GLU A 73 6.93 -4.73 5.89
C GLU A 73 5.90 -4.94 4.77
N ALA A 74 6.33 -4.90 3.51
CA ALA A 74 5.50 -5.22 2.36
C ALA A 74 4.97 -6.66 2.43
N LEU A 75 5.82 -7.63 2.81
CA LEU A 75 5.43 -9.02 2.98
C LEU A 75 4.49 -9.23 4.17
N SER A 76 4.73 -8.54 5.28
CA SER A 76 3.83 -8.53 6.44
C SER A 76 2.46 -7.98 6.06
N THR A 77 2.43 -6.89 5.27
CA THR A 77 1.21 -6.26 4.76
C THR A 77 0.45 -7.20 3.82
N PHE A 78 1.15 -7.91 2.94
CA PHE A 78 0.54 -8.93 2.09
C PHE A 78 -0.07 -10.09 2.87
N LYS A 79 0.60 -10.59 3.92
CA LYS A 79 0.01 -11.63 4.79
C LYS A 79 -1.28 -11.16 5.46
N ARG A 80 -1.30 -9.92 5.95
CA ARG A 80 -2.51 -9.30 6.53
C ARG A 80 -3.64 -9.16 5.49
N MET A 81 -3.30 -8.87 4.23
CA MET A 81 -4.27 -8.88 3.14
C MET A 81 -4.87 -10.27 2.92
N GLN A 82 -4.06 -11.33 2.99
CA GLN A 82 -4.54 -12.71 2.83
C GLN A 82 -5.43 -13.19 3.98
N GLU A 83 -5.32 -12.57 5.16
CA GLU A 83 -6.20 -12.81 6.32
C GLU A 83 -7.56 -12.09 6.16
N ASP A 84 -7.66 -11.09 5.29
CA ASP A 84 -8.89 -10.35 5.01
C ASP A 84 -9.73 -11.08 3.96
N ALA A 85 -10.78 -11.78 4.40
CA ALA A 85 -11.68 -12.54 3.52
C ALA A 85 -12.46 -11.67 2.51
N SER A 86 -12.46 -10.35 2.66
CA SER A 86 -13.19 -9.44 1.77
C SER A 86 -12.40 -9.03 0.52
N VAL A 87 -11.11 -9.39 0.45
CA VAL A 87 -10.21 -8.94 -0.62
C VAL A 87 -9.39 -10.12 -1.14
N SER A 88 -9.23 -10.22 -2.46
CA SER A 88 -8.34 -11.19 -3.09
C SER A 88 -7.18 -10.46 -3.77
N PRO A 89 -5.93 -10.90 -3.60
CA PRO A 89 -4.80 -10.36 -4.36
C PRO A 89 -5.02 -10.48 -5.87
N ASP A 90 -4.64 -9.44 -6.61
CA ASP A 90 -4.61 -9.41 -8.07
C ASP A 90 -3.17 -9.56 -8.61
N PRO A 91 -2.97 -9.72 -9.92
CA PRO A 91 -1.64 -9.81 -10.51
C PRO A 91 -0.71 -8.63 -10.15
N ILE A 92 -1.26 -7.43 -9.96
CA ILE A 92 -0.49 -6.23 -9.59
C ILE A 92 0.05 -6.37 -8.16
N THR A 93 -0.78 -6.86 -7.24
CA THR A 93 -0.39 -7.19 -5.86
C THR A 93 0.80 -8.16 -5.87
N TYR A 94 0.71 -9.23 -6.66
CA TYR A 94 1.77 -10.23 -6.74
C TYR A 94 3.07 -9.66 -7.32
N ILE A 95 3.01 -8.77 -8.30
CA ILE A 95 4.20 -8.05 -8.80
C ILE A 95 4.86 -7.26 -7.65
N GLY A 96 4.09 -6.52 -6.86
CA GLY A 96 4.60 -5.80 -5.69
C GLY A 96 5.28 -6.71 -4.67
N VAL A 97 4.71 -7.87 -4.39
CA VAL A 97 5.29 -8.88 -3.51
C VAL A 97 6.60 -9.46 -4.07
N LEU A 98 6.65 -9.75 -5.38
CA LEU A 98 7.87 -10.24 -6.03
C LEU A 98 8.99 -9.18 -5.99
N CYS A 99 8.64 -7.90 -6.18
CA CYS A 99 9.57 -6.77 -6.00
C CYS A 99 10.10 -6.74 -4.56
N ALA A 100 9.23 -6.83 -3.56
CA ALA A 100 9.63 -6.87 -2.15
C ALA A 100 10.60 -8.03 -1.86
N CYS A 101 10.32 -9.23 -2.37
CA CYS A 101 11.18 -10.40 -2.17
C CYS A 101 12.56 -10.24 -2.82
N SER A 102 12.63 -9.54 -3.97
CA SER A 102 13.88 -9.29 -4.67
C SER A 102 14.81 -8.39 -3.86
N HIS A 103 14.25 -7.43 -3.12
CA HIS A 103 15.01 -6.55 -2.22
C HIS A 103 15.47 -7.25 -0.93
N VAL A 104 14.71 -8.24 -0.43
CA VAL A 104 15.01 -8.92 0.85
C VAL A 104 15.80 -10.23 0.65
N GLY A 105 16.06 -10.65 -0.60
CA GLY A 105 16.77 -11.91 -0.90
C GLY A 105 15.98 -13.19 -0.55
N LEU A 106 14.65 -13.08 -0.41
CA LEU A 106 13.77 -14.16 0.06
C LEU A 106 13.31 -15.07 -1.10
N VAL A 107 14.21 -15.92 -1.59
CA VAL A 107 13.95 -16.86 -2.70
C VAL A 107 12.84 -17.89 -2.40
N GLU A 108 12.65 -18.27 -1.13
CA GLU A 108 11.58 -19.20 -0.75
C GLU A 108 10.18 -18.59 -0.83
N VAL A 109 10.03 -17.30 -0.50
CA VAL A 109 8.74 -16.59 -0.59
C VAL A 109 8.35 -16.40 -2.06
N LEU A 110 9.31 -16.11 -2.93
CA LEU A 110 9.12 -16.06 -4.39
C LEU A 110 8.53 -17.37 -4.94
N ARG A 111 8.99 -18.54 -4.47
CA ARG A 111 8.47 -19.84 -4.91
C ARG A 111 7.00 -20.03 -4.52
N ARG A 112 6.64 -19.75 -3.27
CA ARG A 112 5.25 -19.88 -2.80
C ARG A 112 4.30 -18.93 -3.53
N VAL A 113 4.73 -17.70 -3.77
CA VAL A 113 3.94 -16.70 -4.49
C VAL A 113 3.72 -17.13 -5.95
N LYS A 114 4.74 -17.64 -6.63
CA LYS A 114 4.60 -18.18 -8.00
C LYS A 114 3.59 -19.33 -8.07
N ASP A 115 3.63 -20.24 -7.10
CA ASP A 115 2.70 -21.39 -7.07
C ASP A 115 1.24 -20.96 -6.80
N THR A 116 1.04 -19.86 -6.09
CA THR A 116 -0.30 -19.32 -5.78
C THR A 116 -0.90 -18.55 -6.96
N SER A 117 -0.06 -17.93 -7.80
CA SER A 117 -0.48 -17.19 -9.00
C SER A 117 -0.76 -18.08 -10.22
N LEU A 118 -0.34 -19.36 -10.20
CA LEU A 118 -0.49 -20.33 -11.31
C LEU A 118 -1.61 -21.36 -11.07
N ARG A 119 -2.46 -21.14 -10.06
CA ARG A 119 -3.68 -21.90 -9.78
C ARG A 119 -4.90 -21.03 -9.98
#